data_AF-A0A2D7T2P5-F1
#
_entry.id   AF-A0A2D7T2P5-F1
#
_cell.length_a   1.000
_cell.length_b   1.000
_cell.length_c   1.000
_cell.angle_alpha   90.00
_cell.angle_beta   90.00
_cell.angle_gamma   90.00
#
_symmetry.space_group_name_H-M   'P 1'
#
loop_
_entity.id
_entity.type
_entity.pdbx_description
1 polymer ?
#
loop_
_entity_poly.entity_id
_entity_poly.type
_entity_poly.pdbx_seq_one_letter_code
_entity_poly.pdbx_strand_id
1 'polypeptide(L)' 'MSKVRKLINGDIVEELEKSINLIIKTKCPKKWIIEDLETGQRYRANGTAEIGTMFDLIKNE' A
#
# COMPACT_ATOMS: atom_id res chain seq x y z
N MET A 1 2.22 -24.55 -6.92
CA MET A 1 1.19 -23.63 -7.46
C MET A 1 1.50 -22.26 -6.92
N SER A 2 1.59 -21.24 -7.77
CA SER A 2 1.66 -19.84 -7.33
C SER A 2 0.36 -19.49 -6.58
N LYS A 3 0.50 -18.78 -5.46
CA LYS A 3 -0.66 -18.21 -4.76
C LYS A 3 -1.13 -16.98 -5.53
N VAL A 4 -2.43 -16.71 -5.46
CA VAL A 4 -3.05 -15.56 -6.15
C VAL A 4 -4.00 -14.83 -5.22
N ARG A 5 -4.20 -13.54 -5.47
CA ARG A 5 -5.17 -12.71 -4.76
C ARG A 5 -6.14 -12.06 -5.73
N LYS A 6 -7.37 -11.84 -5.27
CA LYS A 6 -8.43 -11.19 -6.04
C LYS A 6 -8.57 -9.74 -5.56
N LEU A 7 -8.47 -8.80 -6.49
CA LEU A 7 -8.64 -7.37 -6.23
C LEU A 7 -10.13 -6.99 -6.24
N ILE A 8 -10.46 -5.82 -5.70
CA ILE A 8 -11.84 -5.30 -5.66
C ILE A 8 -12.46 -5.17 -7.06
N ASN A 9 -11.65 -4.79 -8.05
CA ASN A 9 -12.12 -4.65 -9.43
C ASN A 9 -12.38 -6.00 -10.13
N GLY A 10 -12.06 -7.13 -9.48
CA GLY A 10 -12.24 -8.49 -10.00
C GLY A 10 -10.99 -9.12 -10.59
N ASP A 11 -9.91 -8.36 -10.76
CA ASP A 11 -8.64 -8.86 -11.30
C ASP A 11 -7.97 -9.85 -10.34
N ILE A 12 -7.14 -10.72 -10.89
CA ILE A 12 -6.36 -11.72 -10.14
C ILE A 12 -4.87 -11.42 -10.34
N VAL A 13 -4.13 -11.30 -9.24
CA VAL A 13 -2.69 -11.01 -9.23
C VAL A 13 -1.91 -12.11 -8.50
N GLU A 14 -0.65 -12.32 -8.89
CA GLU A 14 0.23 -13.30 -8.25
C GLU A 14 0.72 -12.81 -6.88
N GLU A 15 0.67 -13.69 -5.89
CA GLU A 15 1.25 -13.48 -4.57
C GLU A 15 2.67 -14.07 -4.54
N LEU A 16 3.64 -13.23 -4.18
CA LEU A 16 5.03 -13.64 -4.03
C LEU A 16 5.18 -14.55 -2.79
N GLU A 17 6.05 -15.56 -2.91
CA GLU A 17 6.34 -16.47 -1.79
C GLU A 17 7.04 -15.80 -0.60
N LYS A 18 7.76 -14.70 -0.86
CA LYS A 18 8.50 -13.93 0.14
C LYS A 18 8.07 -12.47 0.09
N SER A 19 8.02 -11.84 1.27
CA SER A 19 7.76 -10.41 1.37
C SER A 19 8.86 -9.59 0.70
N ILE A 20 8.45 -8.48 0.09
CA ILE A 20 9.35 -7.49 -0.51
C ILE A 20 9.05 -6.11 0.08
N ASN A 21 10.04 -5.21 0.03
CA ASN A 21 9.87 -3.84 0.46
C ASN A 21 9.32 -2.98 -0.68
N LEU A 22 8.19 -2.31 -0.45
CA LEU A 22 7.69 -1.26 -1.32
C LEU A 22 8.29 0.09 -0.85
N ILE A 23 9.13 0.71 -1.68
CA ILE A 23 9.85 1.94 -1.33
C ILE A 23 9.40 3.10 -2.23
N ILE A 24 8.89 4.17 -1.63
CA ILE A 24 8.57 5.42 -2.32
C ILE A 24 9.62 6.47 -1.93
N LYS A 25 10.42 6.93 -2.90
CA LYS A 25 11.38 8.02 -2.70
C LYS A 25 10.74 9.34 -3.13
N THR A 26 10.63 10.30 -2.21
CA THR A 26 9.97 11.59 -2.47
C THR A 26 10.53 12.69 -1.57
N LYS A 27 10.49 13.94 -2.07
CA LYS A 27 10.75 15.14 -1.25
C LYS A 27 9.49 15.72 -0.62
N CYS A 28 8.31 15.28 -1.05
CA CYS A 28 7.02 15.75 -0.58
C CYS A 28 6.14 14.53 -0.24
N PRO A 29 6.27 13.94 0.96
CA PRO A 29 5.54 12.73 1.33
C PRO A 29 4.03 12.96 1.32
N LYS A 30 3.55 14.06 1.89
CA LYS A 30 2.12 14.38 2.05
C LYS A 30 1.29 14.46 0.76
N LYS A 31 1.91 14.47 -0.43
CA LYS A 31 1.20 14.42 -1.73
C LYS A 31 0.78 12.99 -2.12
N TRP A 32 1.39 11.98 -1.50
CA TRP A 32 1.18 10.59 -1.86
C TRP A 32 0.04 9.98 -1.05
N ILE A 33 -0.78 9.21 -1.77
CA ILE A 33 -1.77 8.29 -1.21
C ILE A 33 -1.42 6.90 -1.76
N ILE A 34 -1.41 5.90 -0.89
CA ILE A 34 -1.32 4.48 -1.26
C ILE A 34 -2.69 3.87 -1.02
N GLU A 35 -3.18 3.11 -1.99
CA GLU A 35 -4.42 2.34 -1.89
C GLU A 35 -4.09 0.86 -2.03
N ASP A 36 -4.51 0.06 -1.06
CA ASP A 36 -4.51 -1.38 -1.20
C ASP A 36 -5.71 -1.77 -2.07
N LEU A 37 -5.44 -2.31 -3.26
CA LEU A 37 -6.47 -2.68 -4.24
C LEU A 37 -7.20 -3.98 -3.87
N GLU A 38 -6.71 -4.74 -2.89
CA GLU A 38 -7.40 -5.92 -2.35
C GLU A 38 -8.52 -5.54 -1.37
N THR A 39 -8.24 -4.56 -0.49
CA THR A 39 -9.16 -4.17 0.60
C THR A 39 -9.81 -2.80 0.41
N GLY A 40 -9.26 -1.96 -0.45
CA GLY A 40 -9.69 -0.58 -0.69
C GLY A 40 -9.19 0.40 0.37
N GLN A 41 -8.35 -0.05 1.30
CA GLN A 41 -7.81 0.79 2.37
C GLN A 41 -6.83 1.80 1.79
N ARG A 42 -7.02 3.07 2.15
CA ARG A 42 -6.19 4.18 1.70
C ARG A 42 -5.33 4.72 2.83
N TYR A 43 -4.11 5.07 2.51
CA TYR A 43 -3.14 5.60 3.45
C TYR A 43 -2.49 6.85 2.88
N ARG A 44 -2.30 7.87 3.71
CA ARG A 44 -1.57 9.09 3.34
C ARG A 44 -0.17 9.05 3.94
N ALA A 45 0.84 9.32 3.13
CA ALA A 45 2.20 9.41 3.66
C ALA A 45 2.35 10.67 4.54
N ASN A 46 2.89 10.51 5.75
CA ASN A 46 2.92 11.58 6.76
C ASN A 46 4.28 12.28 6.85
N GLY A 47 5.34 11.64 6.37
CA GLY A 47 6.70 12.17 6.25
C GLY A 47 7.68 11.69 7.31
N THR A 48 7.31 10.75 8.16
CA THR A 48 8.28 10.05 9.00
C THR A 48 9.23 9.21 8.14
N ALA A 49 10.47 9.06 8.61
CA ALA A 49 11.48 8.23 7.95
C ALA A 49 11.59 6.83 8.57
N GLU A 50 10.92 6.60 9.70
CA GLU A 50 10.91 5.32 10.39
C GLU A 50 10.01 4.33 9.65
N ILE A 51 10.56 3.15 9.33
CA ILE A 51 9.82 2.11 8.62
C ILE A 51 8.65 1.63 9.49
N GLY A 52 7.47 1.54 8.90
CA GLY A 52 6.26 1.11 9.58
C GLY A 52 5.39 2.26 10.11
N THR A 53 5.93 3.48 10.20
CA THR A 53 5.17 4.66 10.66
C THR A 53 4.98 5.73 9.59
N MET A 54 5.39 5.46 8.34
CA MET A 54 5.41 6.41 7.22
C MET A 54 4.02 6.81 6.70
N PHE A 55 2.98 6.08 7.08
CA PHE A 55 1.64 6.18 6.49
C PHE A 55 0.55 6.17 7.55
N ASP A 56 -0.36 7.14 7.44
CA ASP A 56 -1.56 7.22 8.27
C ASP A 56 -2.76 6.69 7.49
N LEU A 57 -3.58 5.85 8.12
CA LEU A 57 -4.83 5.38 7.53
C LEU A 57 -5.78 6.55 7.31
N ILE A 58 -6.31 6.67 6.09
CA ILE A 58 -7.39 7.61 5.77
C ILE A 58 -8.69 6.95 6.23
N LYS A 59 -9.25 7.43 7.35
CA LYS A 59 -10.59 7.04 7.78
C LYS A 59 -11.60 7.81 6.91
N ASN A 60 -12.52 7.10 6.29
CA ASN A 60 -13.66 7.74 5.66
C ASN A 60 -14.60 8.22 6.77
N GLU A 61 -14.84 9.53 6.84
CA GLU A 61 -15.91 10.12 7.65
C GLU A 61 -17.29 9.85 7.03
#